data_AF-A0A165UGJ6-F1
#
_entry.id   AF-A0A165UGJ6-F1
#
_cell.length_a   1.000
_cell.length_b   1.000
_cell.length_c   1.000
_cell.angle_alpha   90.00
_cell.angle_beta   90.00
_cell.angle_gamma   90.00
#
_symmetry.space_group_name_H-M   'P 1'
#
loop_
_entity.id
_entity.type
_entity.pdbx_description
1 polymer ?
#
loop_
_entity_poly.entity_id
_entity_poly.type
_entity_poly.pdbx_seq_one_letter_code
_entity_poly.pdbx_strand_id
1 'polypeptide(L)'
;MSKLTSAERKARDNERFSQRVNERREKGEDVAAYALTNKKAVKFLTKSEKKRLNKMKIARQEELRQKEQEELNRIEDAFTIKQFDNE
;
A
#
# COMPACT_ATOMS: atom_id res chain seq x y z
N MET A 1 17.07 26.06 20.82
CA MET A 1 16.20 25.60 19.72
C MET A 1 14.77 25.57 20.21
N SER A 2 13.89 26.45 19.70
CA SER A 2 12.46 26.37 20.04
C SER A 2 11.87 25.08 19.46
N LYS A 3 11.05 24.38 20.25
CA LYS A 3 10.36 23.18 19.77
C LYS A 3 9.24 23.62 18.83
N LEU A 4 9.22 23.09 17.61
CA LEU A 4 8.12 23.31 16.67
C LEU A 4 6.79 22.92 17.31
N THR A 5 5.79 23.78 17.17
CA THR A 5 4.40 23.51 17.48
C THR A 5 3.85 22.37 16.61
N SER A 6 2.71 21.82 17.00
CA SER A 6 2.03 20.78 16.21
C SER A 6 1.68 21.27 14.79
N ALA A 7 1.25 22.52 14.67
CA ALA A 7 0.90 23.13 13.40
C ALA A 7 2.11 23.26 12.47
N GLU A 8 3.24 23.74 13.01
CA GLU A 8 4.48 23.89 12.23
C GLU A 8 5.05 22.54 11.78
N ARG A 9 4.99 21.51 12.65
CA ARG A 9 5.39 20.15 12.26
C ARG A 9 4.54 19.63 11.11
N LYS A 10 3.22 19.83 11.18
CA LYS A 10 2.30 19.43 10.11
C LYS A 10 2.55 20.18 8.81
N ALA A 11 2.85 21.49 8.87
CA ALA A 11 3.17 22.30 7.70
C ALA A 11 4.46 21.80 7.04
N ARG A 12 5.53 21.64 7.82
CA ARG A 12 6.82 21.11 7.36
C ARG A 12 6.68 19.73 6.73
N ASP A 13 5.92 18.82 7.35
CA ASP A 13 5.75 17.48 6.82
C ASP A 13 4.94 17.51 5.52
N ASN A 14 3.91 18.35 5.41
CA ASN A 14 3.16 18.54 4.17
C ASN A 14 4.06 19.08 3.05
N GLU A 15 4.87 20.08 3.32
CA GLU A 15 5.82 20.64 2.35
C GLU A 15 6.79 19.57 1.85
N ARG A 16 7.39 18.80 2.77
CA ARG A 16 8.27 17.67 2.43
C ARG A 16 7.59 16.63 1.56
N PHE A 17 6.34 16.25 1.87
CA PHE A 17 5.61 15.27 1.06
C PHE A 17 5.25 15.84 -0.32
N SER A 18 4.88 17.12 -0.41
CA SER A 18 4.61 17.78 -1.68
C SER A 18 5.86 17.82 -2.57
N GLN A 19 7.00 18.23 -2.01
CA GLN A 19 8.28 18.26 -2.72
C GLN A 19 8.65 16.87 -3.25
N ARG A 20 8.61 15.84 -2.40
CA ARG A 20 8.91 14.46 -2.81
C ARG A 20 7.99 13.95 -3.91
N VAL A 21 6.69 14.26 -3.86
CA VAL A 21 5.76 13.85 -4.91
C VAL A 21 6.08 14.55 -6.23
N ASN A 22 6.44 15.83 -6.18
CA ASN A 22 6.82 16.59 -7.38
C ASN A 22 8.14 16.09 -7.98
N GLU A 23 9.18 15.90 -7.16
CA GLU A 23 10.46 15.35 -7.61
C GLU A 23 10.28 13.99 -8.30
N ARG A 24 9.43 13.11 -7.73
CA ARG A 24 9.12 11.82 -8.34
C ARG A 24 8.40 11.98 -9.68
N ARG A 25 7.48 12.94 -9.77
CA ARG A 25 6.77 13.24 -11.02
C ARG A 25 7.74 13.74 -12.10
N GLU A 26 8.66 14.62 -11.73
CA GLU A 26 9.71 15.14 -12.63
C GLU A 26 10.66 14.04 -13.10
N LYS A 27 11.02 13.11 -12.21
CA LYS A 27 11.84 11.93 -12.53
C LYS A 27 11.09 10.83 -13.29
N GLY A 28 9.78 10.99 -13.54
CA GLY A 28 8.95 9.97 -14.19
C GLY A 28 8.68 8.73 -13.32
N GLU A 29 8.90 8.82 -12.01
CA GLU A 29 8.68 7.72 -11.07
C GLU A 29 7.18 7.53 -10.75
N ASP A 30 6.81 6.30 -10.35
CA ASP A 30 5.43 6.00 -9.99
C ASP A 30 5.06 6.58 -8.60
N VAL A 31 4.50 7.79 -8.63
CA VAL A 31 3.96 8.48 -7.44
C VAL A 31 2.81 7.73 -6.76
N ALA A 32 2.04 6.90 -7.48
CA ALA A 32 0.98 6.10 -6.89
C ALA A 32 1.56 4.91 -6.11
N ALA A 33 2.62 4.27 -6.63
CA ALA A 33 3.37 3.26 -5.89
C ALA A 33 4.03 3.84 -4.63
N TYR A 34 4.60 5.05 -4.72
CA TYR A 34 5.10 5.77 -3.56
C TYR A 34 4.00 6.02 -2.51
N ALA A 35 2.82 6.47 -2.95
CA ALA A 35 1.70 6.73 -2.08
C ALA A 35 1.04 5.46 -1.50
N LEU A 36 1.24 4.30 -2.13
CA LEU A 36 0.79 3.01 -1.61
C LEU A 36 1.50 2.67 -0.28
N THR A 37 2.78 3.00 -0.18
CA THR A 37 3.58 2.82 1.05
C THR A 37 3.58 4.07 1.95
N ASN A 38 3.33 5.26 1.39
CA ASN A 38 3.35 6.53 2.11
C ASN A 38 1.97 7.21 2.12
N LYS A 39 1.13 6.87 3.10
CA LYS A 39 -0.28 7.35 3.19
C LYS A 39 -0.44 8.89 3.14
N LYS A 40 0.54 9.67 3.61
CA LYS A 40 0.49 11.14 3.58
C LYS A 40 0.66 11.72 2.18
N ALA A 41 1.36 11.00 1.28
CA ALA A 41 1.56 11.41 -0.11
C ALA A 41 0.24 11.44 -0.91
N VAL A 42 -0.76 10.65 -0.49
CA VAL A 42 -2.09 10.58 -1.14
C VAL A 42 -2.75 11.97 -1.27
N LYS A 43 -2.48 12.88 -0.33
CA LYS A 43 -3.03 14.24 -0.35
C LYS A 43 -2.56 15.05 -1.58
N PHE A 44 -1.36 14.76 -2.08
CA PHE A 44 -0.69 15.51 -3.16
C PHE A 44 -0.83 14.83 -4.53
N LEU A 45 -1.58 13.72 -4.59
CA LEU A 45 -1.87 13.03 -5.85
C LEU A 45 -2.95 13.75 -6.66
N THR A 46 -2.78 13.75 -7.98
CA THR A 46 -3.80 14.13 -8.95
C THR A 46 -4.94 13.11 -9.00
N LYS A 47 -6.05 13.44 -9.68
CA LYS A 47 -7.20 12.52 -9.81
C LYS A 47 -6.83 11.22 -10.53
N SER A 48 -6.01 11.28 -11.59
CA SER A 48 -5.55 10.12 -12.34
C SER A 48 -4.62 9.24 -11.49
N GLU A 49 -3.70 9.85 -10.76
CA GLU A 49 -2.79 9.15 -9.83
C GLU A 49 -3.57 8.46 -8.70
N LYS A 50 -4.61 9.09 -8.14
CA LYS A 50 -5.52 8.46 -7.16
C LYS A 50 -6.26 7.27 -7.73
N LYS A 51 -6.72 7.35 -8.99
CA LYS A 51 -7.35 6.22 -9.69
C LYS A 51 -6.36 5.06 -9.84
N ARG A 52 -5.10 5.34 -10.21
CA ARG A 52 -4.03 4.33 -10.28
C ARG A 52 -3.78 3.68 -8.92
N LEU A 53 -3.64 4.49 -7.86
CA LEU A 53 -3.47 4.00 -6.49
C LEU A 53 -4.62 3.07 -6.07
N ASN A 54 -5.86 3.41 -6.38
CA ASN A 54 -7.01 2.57 -6.04
C ASN A 54 -6.98 1.23 -6.78
N LYS A 55 -6.64 1.23 -8.07
CA LYS A 55 -6.44 -0.02 -8.83
C LYS A 55 -5.36 -0.90 -8.19
N MET A 56 -4.23 -0.31 -7.80
CA MET A 56 -3.15 -1.04 -7.13
C MET A 56 -3.59 -1.65 -5.79
N LYS A 57 -4.40 -0.92 -5.01
CA LYS A 57 -4.95 -1.44 -3.75
C LYS A 57 -5.89 -2.63 -3.97
N ILE A 58 -6.76 -2.54 -4.97
CA ILE A 58 -7.69 -3.61 -5.32
C ILE A 58 -6.90 -4.86 -5.77
N ALA A 59 -5.91 -4.68 -6.66
CA ALA A 59 -5.06 -5.78 -7.11
C ALA A 59 -4.33 -6.46 -5.95
N ARG A 60 -3.76 -5.68 -5.02
CA ARG A 60 -3.10 -6.21 -3.82
C ARG A 60 -4.07 -6.98 -2.92
N GLN A 61 -5.31 -6.51 -2.78
CA GLN A 61 -6.31 -7.19 -1.98
C GLN A 61 -6.76 -8.50 -2.64
N GLU A 62 -6.89 -8.53 -3.97
CA GLU A 62 -7.17 -9.76 -4.71
C GLU A 62 -6.04 -10.78 -4.54
N GLU A 63 -4.78 -10.35 -4.68
CA GLU A 63 -3.61 -11.22 -4.50
C GLU A 63 -3.57 -11.83 -3.09
N LEU A 64 -3.90 -11.04 -2.06
CA LEU A 64 -3.99 -11.54 -0.69
C LEU A 64 -5.11 -12.59 -0.53
N ARG A 65 -6.28 -12.33 -1.11
CA ARG A 65 -7.40 -13.30 -1.08
C ARG A 65 -7.06 -14.60 -1.80
N GLN A 66 -6.37 -14.53 -2.93
CA GLN A 66 -5.93 -15.71 -3.68
C GLN A 66 -4.95 -16.55 -2.85
N LYS A 67 -3.95 -15.90 -2.23
CA LYS A 67 -2.98 -16.57 -1.36
C LYS A 67 -3.65 -17.22 -0.14
N GLU A 68 -4.60 -16.54 0.47
CA GLU A 68 -5.38 -17.08 1.59
C GLU A 68 -6.19 -18.31 1.17
N GLN A 69 -6.84 -18.27 -0.01
CA GLN A 69 -7.57 -19.41 -0.53
C GLN A 69 -6.65 -20.59 -0.87
N GLU A 70 -5.49 -20.33 -1.48
CA GLU A 70 -4.48 -21.37 -1.74
C GLU A 70 -3.98 -22.02 -0.46
N GLU A 71 -3.79 -21.24 0.61
CA GLU A 71 -3.40 -21.76 1.92
C GLU A 71 -4.50 -22.61 2.56
N LEU A 72 -5.76 -22.18 2.50
CA LEU A 72 -6.89 -22.98 2.96
C LEU A 72 -6.99 -24.31 2.23
N ASN A 73 -6.84 -24.31 0.90
CA ASN A 73 -6.85 -25.54 0.12
C ASN A 73 -5.70 -26.48 0.52
N ARG A 74 -4.48 -25.96 0.73
CA ARG A 74 -3.34 -26.76 1.22
C ARG A 74 -3.61 -27.38 2.59
N ILE A 75 -4.28 -26.65 3.49
CA ILE A 75 -4.66 -27.15 4.80
C ILE A 75 -5.71 -28.24 4.68
N GLU A 76 -6.71 -28.06 3.80
CA GLU A 76 -7.76 -29.05 3.54
C GLU A 76 -7.18 -30.34 2.94
N ASP A 77 -6.28 -30.24 1.96
CA ASP A 77 -5.57 -31.37 1.37
C ASP A 77 -4.73 -32.11 2.44
N ALA A 78 -3.99 -31.37 3.27
CA ALA A 78 -3.19 -31.97 4.34
C ALA A 78 -4.07 -32.65 5.41
N PHE A 79 -5.23 -32.08 5.72
CA PHE A 79 -6.18 -32.66 6.67
C PHE A 79 -6.80 -33.94 6.11
N THR A 80 -7.25 -33.93 4.86
CA THR A 80 -7.88 -35.09 4.21
C THR A 80 -6.91 -36.26 4.08
N ILE A 81 -5.67 -36.04 3.61
CA ILE A 81 -4.63 -37.07 3.55
C ILE A 81 -4.42 -37.72 4.92
N LYS A 82 -4.31 -36.90 5.98
CA LYS A 82 -4.13 -37.42 7.35
C LYS A 82 -5.32 -38.23 7.85
N GLN A 83 -6.55 -37.97 7.41
CA GLN A 83 -7.70 -38.81 7.78
C GLN A 83 -7.62 -40.20 7.13
N PHE A 84 -7.20 -40.27 5.86
CA PHE A 84 -7.05 -41.55 5.15
C PHE A 84 -5.83 -42.37 5.59
N ASP A 85 -4.77 -41.73 6.11
CA ASP A 85 -3.58 -42.43 6.63
C ASP A 85 -3.78 -43.02 8.05
N ASN A 86 -4.86 -42.68 8.75
CA ASN A 86 -5.17 -43.18 10.10
C ASN A 86 -6.27 -44.26 10.12
N GLU A 87 -6.68 -44.76 8.95
CA GLU A 87 -7.63 -45.87 8.76
C GLU A 87 -6.91 -47.16 8.33
#